data_AF-A0A938GZV0-F1
#
_entry.id   AF-A0A938GZV0-F1
#
_cell.length_a   1.000
_cell.length_b   1.000
_cell.length_c   1.000
_cell.angle_alpha   90.00
_cell.angle_beta   90.00
_cell.angle_gamma   90.00
#
_symmetry.space_group_name_H-M   'P 1'
#
loop_
_entity.id
_entity.type
_entity.pdbx_description
1 polymer ?
#
loop_
_entity_poly.entity_id
_entity_poly.type
_entity_poly.pdbx_seq_one_letter_code
_entity_poly.pdbx_strand_id
1 'polypeptide(L)'
;MVSPNTPDSAGAAAGSSPPAPRPIQDIVIRLAGNSQDGIQAVGGFLARLAGRSDQDVMTYMTIPSTISGGPSIFQVRMGTGDILSAGDRSDMLVAFYQHSYDAHISSLRPGGVLLFDTDHVKPNADDHRFTQIGIPITTGTIEAVGGTAKDKGKNIYVLGI
;
A
#
# COMPACT_ATOMS: atom_id res chain seq x y z
N MET A 1 5.09 13.47 -62.61
CA MET A 1 6.47 12.99 -62.34
C MET A 1 6.61 12.83 -60.84
N VAL A 2 7.10 11.67 -60.42
CA VAL A 2 7.10 11.10 -59.07
C VAL A 2 7.89 11.94 -58.07
N SER A 3 7.35 12.13 -56.86
CA SER A 3 8.06 12.69 -55.70
C SER A 3 9.26 11.82 -55.30
N PRO A 4 10.41 12.40 -54.91
CA PRO A 4 11.47 11.64 -54.26
C PRO A 4 11.14 11.43 -52.76
N ASN A 5 11.02 10.16 -52.36
CA ASN A 5 11.06 9.71 -50.97
C ASN A 5 12.44 9.98 -50.36
N THR A 6 12.48 10.58 -49.17
CA THR A 6 13.65 10.57 -48.28
C THR A 6 13.51 9.37 -47.34
N PRO A 7 14.56 8.58 -47.03
CA PRO A 7 14.44 7.41 -46.18
C PRO A 7 14.20 7.79 -44.72
N ASP A 8 13.24 7.11 -44.08
CA ASP A 8 13.00 7.11 -42.64
C ASP A 8 14.26 6.65 -41.88
N SER A 9 14.86 7.57 -41.12
CA SER A 9 15.84 7.21 -40.09
C SER A 9 15.10 6.68 -38.87
N ALA A 10 15.07 5.35 -38.80
CA ALA A 10 14.85 4.47 -37.65
C ALA A 10 14.68 5.14 -36.27
N GLY A 11 13.57 4.76 -35.62
CA GLY A 11 13.19 5.19 -34.28
C GLY A 11 14.30 5.01 -33.26
N ALA A 12 14.76 6.13 -32.71
CA ALA A 12 15.41 6.16 -31.42
C ALA A 12 14.36 5.80 -30.37
N ALA A 13 14.51 4.63 -29.77
CA ALA A 13 13.76 4.19 -28.61
C ALA A 13 13.82 5.31 -27.55
N ALA A 14 12.66 5.93 -27.30
CA ALA A 14 12.50 6.90 -26.24
C ALA A 14 12.73 6.17 -24.91
N GLY A 15 13.94 6.29 -24.37
CA GLY A 15 14.20 5.95 -22.98
C GLY A 15 13.26 6.78 -22.13
N SER A 16 12.29 6.12 -21.52
CA SER A 16 11.34 6.75 -20.61
C SER A 16 12.12 7.29 -19.42
N SER A 17 12.38 8.59 -19.43
CA SER A 17 12.88 9.29 -18.25
C SER A 17 11.90 9.02 -17.09
N PRO A 18 12.38 8.80 -15.85
CA PRO A 18 11.48 8.57 -14.73
C PRO A 18 10.50 9.75 -14.63
N PRO A 19 9.20 9.49 -14.43
CA PRO A 19 8.20 10.54 -14.39
C PRO A 19 8.58 11.56 -13.32
N ALA A 20 8.52 12.85 -13.67
CA ALA A 20 8.81 13.95 -12.76
C ALA A 20 7.93 13.82 -11.49
N PRO A 21 8.45 14.15 -10.29
CA PRO A 21 7.68 14.08 -9.05
C PRO A 21 6.41 14.91 -9.18
N ARG A 22 5.24 14.26 -9.17
CA ARG A 22 3.97 14.98 -9.10
C ARG A 22 3.78 15.51 -7.67
N PRO A 23 3.29 16.74 -7.49
CA PRO A 23 2.84 17.18 -6.18
C PRO A 23 1.72 16.25 -5.71
N ILE A 24 1.97 15.51 -4.63
CA ILE A 24 1.02 14.57 -4.03
C ILE A 24 0.03 15.41 -3.21
N GLN A 25 -1.19 15.58 -3.72
CA GLN A 25 -2.27 16.32 -3.04
C GLN A 25 -2.97 15.46 -1.99
N ASP A 26 -3.02 14.15 -2.25
CA ASP A 26 -3.61 13.15 -1.38
C ASP A 26 -2.91 11.80 -1.55
N ILE A 27 -3.12 10.92 -0.58
CA ILE A 27 -2.59 9.56 -0.59
C ILE A 27 -3.63 8.58 -0.07
N VAL A 28 -3.73 7.42 -0.72
CA VAL A 28 -4.56 6.28 -0.28
C VAL A 28 -3.66 5.16 0.25
N ILE A 29 -3.71 4.92 1.56
CA ILE A 29 -2.99 3.84 2.24
C ILE A 29 -4.00 2.73 2.56
N ARG A 30 -3.74 1.52 2.07
CA ARG A 30 -4.55 0.31 2.35
C ARG A 30 -3.75 -0.66 3.22
N LEU A 31 -4.24 -0.90 4.43
CA LEU A 31 -3.74 -1.90 5.35
C LEU A 31 -4.54 -3.19 5.17
N ALA A 32 -3.87 -4.30 4.90
CA ALA A 32 -4.49 -5.59 4.63
C ALA A 32 -3.85 -6.70 5.48
N GLY A 33 -4.69 -7.42 6.22
CA GLY A 33 -4.30 -8.49 7.12
C GLY A 33 -5.50 -9.32 7.55
N ASN A 34 -5.47 -9.85 8.77
CA ASN A 34 -6.64 -10.44 9.41
C ASN A 34 -7.19 -9.50 10.50
N SER A 35 -8.46 -9.68 10.86
CA SER A 35 -9.10 -8.84 11.88
C SER A 35 -8.42 -8.90 13.25
N GLN A 36 -7.73 -9.99 13.58
CA GLN A 36 -7.00 -10.15 14.85
C GLN A 36 -5.67 -9.41 14.88
N ASP A 37 -5.13 -8.98 13.74
CA ASP A 37 -3.88 -8.22 13.71
C ASP A 37 -4.09 -6.75 14.10
N GLY A 38 -5.33 -6.32 14.34
CA GLY A 38 -5.64 -4.96 14.76
C GLY A 38 -5.65 -3.94 13.62
N ILE A 39 -5.89 -4.38 12.37
CA ILE A 39 -5.95 -3.55 11.16
C ILE A 39 -6.88 -2.33 11.31
N GLN A 40 -8.03 -2.51 11.96
CA GLN A 40 -8.97 -1.42 12.24
C GLN A 40 -8.44 -0.42 13.25
N ALA A 41 -7.73 -0.92 14.27
CA ALA A 41 -7.19 -0.08 15.32
C ALA A 41 -6.07 0.81 14.76
N VAL A 42 -5.11 0.24 14.01
CA VAL A 42 -4.04 1.04 13.39
C VAL A 42 -4.57 1.98 12.32
N GLY A 43 -5.49 1.53 11.46
CA GLY A 43 -6.05 2.37 10.42
C GLY A 43 -6.86 3.55 10.99
N GLY A 44 -7.66 3.29 12.03
CA GLY A 44 -8.37 4.35 12.75
C GLY A 44 -7.43 5.30 13.51
N PHE A 45 -6.32 4.81 14.05
CA PHE A 45 -5.32 5.65 14.69
C PHE A 45 -4.61 6.55 13.67
N LEU A 46 -4.19 6.00 12.53
CA LEU A 46 -3.60 6.76 11.42
C LEU A 46 -4.55 7.84 10.91
N ALA A 47 -5.83 7.50 10.67
CA ALA A 47 -6.85 8.48 10.28
C ALA A 47 -7.00 9.62 11.29
N ARG A 48 -6.98 9.30 12.60
CA ARG A 48 -7.05 10.31 13.67
C ARG A 48 -5.80 11.18 13.72
N LEU A 49 -4.62 10.63 13.47
CA LEU A 49 -3.38 11.41 13.41
C LEU A 49 -3.37 12.36 12.22
N ALA A 50 -3.81 11.89 11.05
CA ALA A 50 -3.94 12.71 9.84
C ALA A 50 -4.92 13.87 10.07
N GLY A 51 -6.11 13.59 10.61
CA GLY A 51 -7.10 14.65 10.91
C GLY A 51 -6.63 15.65 11.97
N ARG A 52 -5.76 15.25 12.91
CA ARG A 52 -5.12 16.19 13.85
C ARG A 52 -4.05 17.07 13.22
N SER A 53 -3.58 16.69 12.03
CA SER A 53 -2.55 17.39 11.26
C SER A 53 -3.17 18.28 10.18
N ASP A 54 -4.44 18.67 10.33
CA ASP A 54 -5.20 19.50 9.40
C ASP A 54 -5.33 18.91 7.99
N GLN A 55 -5.39 17.57 7.91
CA GLN A 55 -5.71 16.86 6.67
C GLN A 55 -7.18 16.46 6.63
N ASP A 56 -7.77 16.54 5.45
CA ASP A 56 -9.04 15.87 5.19
C ASP A 56 -8.82 14.36 5.15
N VAL A 57 -9.76 13.60 5.71
CA VAL A 57 -9.62 12.15 5.85
C VAL A 57 -10.93 11.47 5.48
N MET A 58 -10.83 10.46 4.61
CA MET A 58 -11.92 9.54 4.32
C MET A 58 -11.44 8.11 4.49
N THR A 59 -12.22 7.30 5.21
CA THR A 59 -11.85 5.91 5.50
C THR A 59 -12.80 4.93 4.84
N TYR A 60 -12.29 3.77 4.48
CA TYR A 60 -13.07 2.62 4.04
C TYR A 60 -12.55 1.37 4.72
N MET A 61 -13.43 0.42 5.06
CA MET A 61 -13.00 -0.80 5.73
C MET A 61 -13.87 -1.98 5.33
N THR A 62 -13.27 -3.17 5.33
CA THR A 62 -13.99 -4.44 5.19
C THR A 62 -13.68 -5.29 6.41
N ILE A 63 -14.73 -5.62 7.15
CA ILE A 63 -14.66 -6.49 8.33
C ILE A 63 -15.23 -7.85 7.91
N PRO A 64 -14.59 -8.97 8.27
CA PRO A 64 -15.11 -10.29 7.94
C PRO A 64 -16.48 -10.52 8.59
N SER A 65 -17.36 -11.25 7.91
CA SER A 65 -18.71 -11.60 8.41
C SER A 65 -18.69 -12.65 9.52
N THR A 66 -17.55 -13.32 9.74
CA THR A 66 -17.41 -14.39 10.73
C THR A 66 -16.84 -13.86 12.04
N ILE A 67 -17.49 -14.21 13.16
CA ILE A 67 -17.06 -13.80 14.52
C ILE A 67 -15.66 -14.31 14.91
N SER A 68 -15.22 -15.43 14.32
CA SER A 68 -13.89 -15.98 14.53
C SER A 68 -12.79 -15.13 13.90
N GLY A 69 -13.16 -14.16 13.06
CA GLY A 69 -12.28 -13.31 12.28
C GLY A 69 -12.02 -13.84 10.87
N GLY A 70 -11.05 -13.23 10.20
CA GLY A 70 -10.71 -13.52 8.81
C GLY A 70 -10.03 -12.35 8.12
N PRO A 71 -9.85 -12.43 6.79
CA PRO A 71 -9.25 -11.37 5.99
C PRO A 71 -9.99 -10.04 6.20
N SER A 72 -9.21 -8.97 6.34
CA SER A 72 -9.74 -7.67 6.68
C SER A 72 -8.86 -6.56 6.13
N ILE A 73 -9.50 -5.46 5.74
CA ILE A 73 -8.81 -4.26 5.27
C ILE A 73 -9.27 -3.01 5.99
N PHE A 74 -8.35 -2.05 6.09
CA PHE A 74 -8.63 -0.67 6.42
C PHE A 74 -7.90 0.22 5.43
N GLN A 75 -8.63 1.16 4.86
CA GLN A 75 -8.11 2.15 3.93
C GLN A 75 -8.29 3.55 4.51
N VAL A 76 -7.22 4.32 4.47
CA VAL A 76 -7.21 5.75 4.82
C VAL A 76 -6.82 6.51 3.56
N ARG A 77 -7.68 7.44 3.13
CA ARG A 77 -7.31 8.48 2.18
C ARG A 77 -7.16 9.78 2.95
N MET A 78 -6.03 10.46 2.78
CA MET A 78 -5.71 11.71 3.47
C MET A 78 -4.97 12.69 2.57
N GLY A 79 -5.18 14.00 2.77
CA GLY A 79 -4.67 15.04 1.87
C GLY A 79 -5.06 16.47 2.30
N THR A 80 -4.59 17.47 1.55
CA THR A 80 -4.75 18.91 1.88
C THR A 80 -5.88 19.60 1.10
N GLY A 81 -6.85 18.85 0.59
CA GLY A 81 -8.01 19.39 -0.10
C GLY A 81 -9.18 18.42 -0.04
N ASP A 82 -10.34 18.84 -0.56
CA ASP A 82 -11.61 18.14 -0.36
C ASP A 82 -11.56 16.65 -0.76
N ILE A 83 -11.52 15.76 0.23
CA ILE A 83 -11.60 14.31 0.01
C ILE A 83 -13.06 13.87 0.07
N LEU A 84 -13.66 13.67 -1.11
CA LEU A 84 -15.07 13.32 -1.27
C LEU A 84 -15.33 11.81 -1.45
N SER A 85 -14.29 10.99 -1.50
CA SER A 85 -14.41 9.53 -1.61
C SER A 85 -13.20 8.82 -1.04
N ALA A 86 -13.36 7.56 -0.61
CA ALA A 86 -12.24 6.76 -0.12
C ALA A 86 -11.23 6.38 -1.23
N GLY A 87 -11.67 6.36 -2.49
CA GLY A 87 -10.88 5.95 -3.66
C GLY A 87 -10.80 4.43 -3.85
N ASP A 88 -10.72 3.98 -5.09
CA ASP A 88 -10.73 2.53 -5.38
C ASP A 88 -9.33 1.89 -5.35
N ARG A 89 -8.33 2.66 -5.78
CA ARG A 89 -6.93 2.23 -5.89
C ARG A 89 -6.07 2.84 -4.80
N SER A 90 -5.17 2.05 -4.23
CA SER A 90 -4.22 2.50 -3.22
C SER A 90 -2.92 3.00 -3.83
N ASP A 91 -2.34 4.04 -3.24
CA ASP A 91 -0.96 4.49 -3.52
C ASP A 91 0.05 3.68 -2.71
N MET A 92 -0.35 3.20 -1.52
CA MET A 92 0.42 2.28 -0.69
C MET A 92 -0.44 1.10 -0.25
N LEU A 93 0.07 -0.12 -0.43
CA LEU A 93 -0.51 -1.35 0.11
C LEU A 93 0.41 -1.92 1.18
N VAL A 94 -0.10 -2.10 2.38
CA VAL A 94 0.58 -2.81 3.46
C VAL A 94 -0.05 -4.19 3.62
N ALA A 95 0.72 -5.26 3.34
CA ALA A 95 0.22 -6.63 3.36
C ALA A 95 0.91 -7.48 4.43
N PHE A 96 0.14 -7.97 5.41
CA PHE A 96 0.68 -8.79 6.51
C PHE A 96 0.81 -10.28 6.16
N TYR A 97 0.06 -10.75 5.16
CA TYR A 97 0.03 -12.16 4.76
C TYR A 97 -0.15 -12.33 3.25
N GLN A 98 0.23 -13.49 2.73
CA GLN A 98 0.16 -13.80 1.30
C GLN A 98 -1.26 -13.62 0.73
N HIS A 99 -2.30 -14.11 1.42
CA HIS A 99 -3.67 -13.95 0.95
C HIS A 99 -4.12 -12.48 0.89
N SER A 100 -3.61 -11.64 1.80
CA SER A 100 -3.86 -10.19 1.79
C SER A 100 -3.17 -9.52 0.61
N TYR A 101 -1.94 -9.93 0.28
CA TYR A 101 -1.24 -9.47 -0.92
C TYR A 101 -1.98 -9.90 -2.19
N ASP A 102 -2.27 -11.20 -2.34
CA ASP A 102 -2.91 -11.76 -3.54
C ASP A 102 -4.27 -11.11 -3.81
N ALA A 103 -5.06 -10.86 -2.76
CA ALA A 103 -6.40 -10.26 -2.88
C ALA A 103 -6.39 -8.78 -3.26
N HIS A 104 -5.31 -8.04 -2.97
CA HIS A 104 -5.31 -6.58 -3.07
C HIS A 104 -4.22 -5.99 -3.97
N ILE A 105 -3.25 -6.77 -4.45
CA ILE A 105 -2.16 -6.25 -5.27
C ILE A 105 -2.63 -5.63 -6.59
N SER A 106 -3.74 -6.11 -7.16
CA SER A 106 -4.34 -5.55 -8.38
C SER A 106 -4.87 -4.12 -8.20
N SER A 107 -5.13 -3.71 -6.95
CA SER A 107 -5.61 -2.36 -6.62
C SER A 107 -4.50 -1.35 -6.35
N LEU A 108 -3.25 -1.80 -6.23
CA LEU A 108 -2.10 -0.93 -6.07
C LEU A 108 -1.82 -0.20 -7.38
N ARG A 109 -1.71 1.13 -7.31
CA ARG A 109 -1.43 1.96 -8.49
C ARG A 109 -0.01 1.65 -9.02
N PRO A 110 0.20 1.70 -10.35
CA PRO A 110 1.54 1.73 -10.90
C PRO A 110 2.34 2.91 -10.33
N GLY A 111 3.59 2.67 -9.93
CA GLY A 111 4.43 3.61 -9.20
C GLY A 111 4.13 3.72 -7.70
N GLY A 112 3.14 2.98 -7.20
CA GLY A 112 2.83 2.90 -5.77
C GLY A 112 3.86 2.10 -4.97
N VAL A 113 3.60 1.95 -3.68
CA VAL A 113 4.47 1.23 -2.74
C VAL A 113 3.76 -0.02 -2.20
N LEU A 114 4.40 -1.17 -2.36
CA LEU A 114 4.05 -2.40 -1.67
C LEU A 114 4.96 -2.56 -0.45
N LEU A 115 4.40 -2.43 0.75
CA LEU A 115 5.05 -2.78 2.00
C LEU A 115 4.53 -4.15 2.44
N PHE A 116 5.41 -5.10 2.73
CA PHE A 116 4.97 -6.45 3.08
C PHE A 116 5.81 -7.10 4.17
N ASP A 117 5.16 -8.02 4.89
CA ASP A 117 5.82 -8.86 5.88
C ASP A 117 6.61 -9.99 5.20
N THR A 118 7.95 -9.92 5.22
CA THR A 118 8.81 -10.94 4.59
C THR A 118 8.67 -12.32 5.24
N ASP A 119 8.17 -12.39 6.48
CA ASP A 119 7.93 -13.66 7.17
C ASP A 119 6.75 -14.42 6.59
N HIS A 120 5.85 -13.73 5.88
CA HIS A 120 4.57 -14.28 5.44
C HIS A 120 4.22 -14.02 3.97
N VAL A 121 4.93 -13.13 3.29
CA VAL A 121 4.62 -12.71 1.92
C VAL A 121 5.84 -12.90 1.03
N LYS A 122 5.60 -13.54 -0.13
CA LYS A 122 6.56 -13.69 -1.22
C LYS A 122 5.94 -13.05 -2.47
N PRO A 123 6.17 -11.75 -2.71
CA PRO A 123 5.66 -11.10 -3.90
C PRO A 123 6.39 -11.60 -5.16
N ASN A 124 5.83 -11.29 -6.33
CA ASN A 124 6.50 -11.59 -7.58
C ASN A 124 7.70 -10.64 -7.75
N ALA A 125 8.91 -11.20 -7.74
CA ALA A 125 10.15 -10.43 -7.87
C ALA A 125 10.28 -9.72 -9.23
N ASP A 126 9.63 -10.23 -10.27
CA ASP A 126 9.65 -9.65 -11.62
C ASP A 126 8.59 -8.55 -11.82
N ASP A 127 7.73 -8.30 -10.84
CA ASP A 127 6.71 -7.26 -10.92
C ASP A 127 7.29 -5.88 -10.56
N HIS A 128 7.72 -5.15 -11.60
CA HIS A 128 8.30 -3.82 -11.47
C HIS A 128 7.26 -2.68 -11.55
N ARG A 129 5.95 -2.98 -11.44
CA ARG A 129 4.91 -1.94 -11.52
C ARG A 129 4.90 -1.02 -10.30
N PHE A 130 5.47 -1.43 -9.17
CA PHE A 130 5.46 -0.69 -7.90
C PHE A 130 6.79 -0.92 -7.16
N THR A 131 7.09 -0.02 -6.23
CA THR A 131 8.23 -0.17 -5.33
C THR A 131 7.91 -1.22 -4.27
N GLN A 132 8.71 -2.29 -4.21
CA GLN A 132 8.55 -3.36 -3.23
C GLN A 132 9.47 -3.13 -2.02
N ILE A 133 8.91 -3.07 -0.83
CA ILE A 133 9.60 -2.90 0.44
C ILE A 133 9.24 -4.08 1.34
N GLY A 134 10.18 -5.02 1.48
CA GLY A 134 10.05 -6.16 2.39
C GLY A 134 10.60 -5.81 3.76
N ILE A 135 9.80 -5.97 4.80
CA ILE A 135 10.22 -5.83 6.20
C ILE A 135 9.81 -7.09 6.95
N PRO A 136 10.66 -7.66 7.82
CA PRO A 136 10.27 -8.76 8.69
C PRO A 136 9.37 -8.23 9.80
N ILE A 137 8.12 -7.89 9.50
CA ILE A 137 7.19 -7.22 10.43
C ILE A 137 6.92 -8.11 11.63
N THR A 138 6.71 -9.42 11.41
CA THR A 138 6.46 -10.35 12.51
C THR A 138 7.67 -10.47 13.41
N THR A 139 8.82 -10.82 12.84
CA THR A 139 10.07 -11.02 13.57
C THR A 139 10.50 -9.71 14.26
N GLY A 140 10.47 -8.60 13.56
CA GLY A 140 10.81 -7.27 14.08
C GLY A 140 9.88 -6.82 15.20
N THR A 141 8.59 -7.18 15.15
CA THR A 141 7.66 -6.92 16.27
C THR A 141 8.07 -7.71 17.52
N ILE A 142 8.37 -9.00 17.35
CA ILE A 142 8.76 -9.88 18.46
C ILE A 142 10.02 -9.37 19.14
N GLU A 143 11.02 -9.00 18.34
CA GLU A 143 12.28 -8.44 18.81
C GLU A 143 12.07 -7.12 19.54
N ALA A 144 11.25 -6.21 19.00
CA ALA A 144 11.00 -4.90 19.60
C ALA A 144 10.21 -4.97 20.92
N VAL A 145 9.28 -5.93 21.05
CA VAL A 145 8.43 -6.08 22.24
C VAL A 145 9.09 -6.99 23.30
N GLY A 146 10.15 -7.72 22.95
CA GLY A 146 10.82 -8.68 23.84
C GLY A 146 9.98 -9.92 24.14
N GLY A 147 9.10 -10.29 23.19
CA GLY A 147 8.05 -11.30 23.36
C GLY A 147 8.27 -12.58 22.57
N THR A 148 7.18 -13.30 22.33
CA THR A 148 7.07 -14.47 21.44
C THR A 148 6.21 -14.13 20.21
N ALA A 149 6.21 -14.98 19.18
CA ALA A 149 5.36 -14.81 17.98
C ALA A 149 3.84 -14.81 18.25
N LYS A 150 3.41 -15.15 19.47
CA LYS A 150 2.01 -15.03 19.90
C LYS A 150 1.67 -13.63 20.41
N ASP A 151 2.67 -12.79 20.68
CA ASP A 151 2.46 -11.46 21.22
C ASP A 151 1.98 -10.52 20.12
N LYS A 152 0.86 -9.87 20.42
CA LYS A 152 0.17 -8.96 19.49
C LYS A 152 0.96 -7.65 19.41
N GLY A 153 1.16 -7.12 18.20
CA GLY A 153 1.87 -5.84 18.05
C GLY A 153 2.16 -5.38 16.63
N LYS A 154 1.94 -6.23 15.60
CA LYS A 154 2.19 -5.88 14.20
C LYS A 154 1.57 -4.55 13.79
N ASN A 155 0.35 -4.27 14.27
CA ASN A 155 -0.35 -3.01 14.04
C ASN A 155 0.42 -1.78 14.54
N ILE A 156 1.00 -1.82 15.74
CA ILE A 156 1.75 -0.70 16.31
C ILE A 156 3.15 -0.62 15.70
N TYR A 157 3.80 -1.77 15.46
CA TYR A 157 5.09 -1.81 14.79
C TYR A 157 5.01 -1.13 13.43
N VAL A 158 4.04 -1.52 12.60
CA VAL A 158 3.83 -0.96 11.25
C VAL A 158 3.48 0.52 11.26
N LEU A 159 2.78 1.00 12.29
CA LEU A 159 2.50 2.43 12.45
C LEU A 159 3.78 3.27 12.69
N GLY A 160 4.82 2.67 13.27
CA GLY A 160 6.08 3.33 13.58
C GLY A 160 7.13 3.27 12.47
N ILE A 161 6.89 2.49 11.41
CA ILE A 161 7.72 2.41 10.19
C ILE A 161 7.43 3.62 9.32
#